data_AF-A0A2J6IHB7-F1
#
_entry.id   AF-A0A2J6IHB7-F1
#
_cell.length_a   1.000
_cell.length_b   1.000
_cell.length_c   1.000
_cell.angle_alpha   90.00
_cell.angle_beta   90.00
_cell.angle_gamma   90.00
#
_symmetry.space_group_name_H-M   'P 1'
#
loop_
_entity.id
_entity.type
_entity.pdbx_description
1 polymer ?
#
loop_
_entity_poly.entity_id
_entity_poly.type
_entity_poly.pdbx_seq_one_letter_code
_entity_poly.pdbx_strand_id
1 'polypeptide(L)'
;MHHCKHLFMTKMISSTIKSWGLLTLFVLSGFIVNAQYGYVHMEGETDFSNVSPILSEIDRGQIMGWALQDNGAWISEKGRIPLSFENKEKPQTEREKLGQDNIISLQLRRVMVGSEQYMALIHIYYDGDYEFPILQEGWTKFKSFDFYVFKANKLEELFPEDFEYNTKWGVNLNTFTRGTVRDFEQDKGLIEDEIKKAVLLVEKGEVVNNWNLVFGINPVKNGEDVGVRFKLVKTFRKDYLVDYYTNEQTWEMNINRSYWEVRTNIFKSFVQDAQEYLIDIDEGLIPTSHDSTYQNYYNWGVVRYQMGDYTSAITYFKKALNKNPDTEDFMIYSFRGNAYSKKELYNDAISDFDHALSLQPKDIMDYSNWVRNYFNRGVAKFYLNDLGGACKDWNKSLELGFGQAHDYIMEYCE
;
A
#
# COMPACT_ATOMS: atom_id res chain seq x y z
N MET A 1 -19.18 -75.19 -0.47
CA MET A 1 -18.06 -75.61 0.39
C MET A 1 -17.22 -76.62 -0.39
N HIS A 2 -16.31 -76.14 -1.23
CA HIS A 2 -15.36 -76.97 -1.99
C HIS A 2 -14.16 -76.12 -2.44
N HIS A 3 -12.97 -76.64 -2.13
CA HIS A 3 -11.75 -76.72 -2.94
C HIS A 3 -10.97 -75.49 -3.46
N CYS A 4 -9.68 -75.53 -3.06
CA CYS A 4 -8.45 -75.56 -3.88
C CYS A 4 -7.70 -74.28 -4.31
N LYS A 5 -6.42 -74.32 -3.93
CA LYS A 5 -5.21 -73.73 -4.50
C LYS A 5 -5.11 -73.85 -6.04
N HIS A 6 -4.57 -72.84 -6.73
CA HIS A 6 -3.21 -72.83 -7.32
C HIS A 6 -3.02 -71.68 -8.35
N LEU A 7 -1.87 -71.00 -8.21
CA LEU A 7 -0.87 -70.54 -9.20
C LEU A 7 -1.20 -70.11 -10.66
N PHE A 8 -0.33 -69.17 -11.09
CA PHE A 8 0.22 -68.86 -12.43
C PHE A 8 -0.32 -67.65 -13.23
N MET A 9 0.44 -66.55 -13.11
CA MET A 9 1.26 -65.87 -14.14
C MET A 9 0.76 -65.75 -15.60
N THR A 10 0.93 -64.52 -16.11
CA THR A 10 1.28 -64.09 -17.49
C THR A 10 0.29 -64.28 -18.65
N LYS A 11 -0.14 -63.14 -19.23
CA LYS A 11 0.05 -62.86 -20.68
C LYS A 11 -0.16 -61.38 -21.05
N MET A 12 0.82 -60.86 -21.78
CA MET A 12 0.83 -59.64 -22.58
C MET A 12 -0.22 -59.67 -23.71
N ILE A 13 -0.52 -58.50 -24.29
CA ILE A 13 -0.70 -58.14 -25.73
C ILE A 13 -1.48 -56.79 -25.72
N SER A 14 -0.80 -55.65 -25.77
CA SER A 14 -0.50 -54.83 -26.97
C SER A 14 -1.74 -54.34 -27.75
N SER A 15 -1.94 -53.01 -27.77
CA SER A 15 -2.07 -52.27 -29.02
C SER A 15 -1.79 -50.78 -28.80
N THR A 16 -0.67 -50.37 -29.36
CA THR A 16 -0.31 -49.00 -29.76
C THR A 16 -0.99 -48.67 -31.09
N ILE A 17 -1.34 -47.40 -31.32
CA ILE A 17 -1.32 -46.63 -32.61
C ILE A 17 -1.84 -45.22 -32.27
N LYS A 18 -0.96 -44.21 -32.14
CA LYS A 18 -0.44 -43.28 -33.17
C LYS A 18 -1.45 -42.22 -33.68
N SER A 19 -1.24 -41.00 -33.17
CA SER A 19 -0.84 -39.79 -33.91
C SER A 19 -1.83 -39.03 -34.81
N TRP A 20 -1.96 -37.73 -34.48
CA TRP A 20 -2.02 -36.53 -35.35
C TRP A 20 -3.36 -36.14 -35.99
N GLY A 21 -3.72 -34.87 -35.79
CA GLY A 21 -4.78 -34.19 -36.51
C GLY A 21 -5.08 -32.80 -35.95
N LEU A 22 -4.37 -31.80 -36.46
CA LEU A 22 -4.67 -30.37 -36.30
C LEU A 22 -6.17 -30.07 -36.51
N LEU A 23 -6.72 -29.21 -35.67
CA LEU A 23 -7.84 -28.34 -36.04
C LEU A 23 -7.68 -27.01 -35.30
N THR A 24 -7.23 -26.02 -36.05
CA THR A 24 -7.25 -24.62 -35.69
C THR A 24 -8.63 -24.00 -35.94
N LEU A 25 -8.93 -22.98 -35.15
CA LEU A 25 -9.93 -21.93 -35.31
C LEU A 25 -11.40 -22.30 -35.05
N PHE A 26 -11.95 -21.80 -33.94
CA PHE A 26 -12.77 -20.58 -33.99
C PHE A 26 -12.76 -19.86 -32.63
N VAL A 27 -12.45 -18.57 -32.68
CA VAL A 27 -12.58 -17.60 -31.59
C VAL A 27 -14.07 -17.45 -31.26
N LEU A 28 -14.43 -17.59 -29.99
CA LEU A 28 -15.58 -16.90 -29.41
C LEU A 28 -15.22 -16.47 -28.00
N SER A 29 -15.09 -15.16 -27.89
CA SER A 29 -14.97 -14.36 -26.69
C SER A 29 -15.92 -14.81 -25.58
N GLY A 30 -15.35 -15.14 -24.44
CA GLY A 30 -16.03 -15.27 -23.17
C GLY A 30 -15.00 -15.04 -22.09
N PHE A 31 -14.73 -13.77 -21.79
CA PHE A 31 -13.99 -13.40 -20.58
C PHE A 31 -14.80 -13.91 -19.39
N ILE A 32 -14.36 -15.03 -18.82
CA ILE A 32 -14.80 -15.47 -17.51
C ILE A 32 -14.01 -14.62 -16.52
N VAL A 33 -14.58 -13.51 -16.07
CA VAL A 33 -14.07 -12.78 -14.91
C VAL A 33 -14.50 -13.57 -13.68
N ASN A 34 -13.65 -14.51 -13.25
CA ASN A 34 -13.72 -15.06 -11.90
C ASN A 34 -13.09 -14.04 -10.95
N ALA A 35 -13.86 -13.05 -10.51
CA ALA A 35 -13.49 -12.23 -9.36
C ALA A 35 -13.73 -13.04 -8.09
N GLN A 36 -12.78 -13.90 -7.75
CA GLN A 36 -12.73 -14.59 -6.47
C GLN A 36 -12.25 -13.57 -5.44
N TYR A 37 -13.19 -12.77 -4.91
CA TYR A 37 -12.92 -11.83 -3.81
C TYR A 37 -12.52 -12.64 -2.56
N GLY A 38 -11.23 -12.90 -2.42
CA GLY A 38 -10.60 -13.36 -1.19
C GLY A 38 -10.36 -12.15 -0.30
N TYR A 39 -10.96 -12.12 0.89
CA TYR A 39 -10.52 -11.25 1.95
C TYR A 39 -9.57 -12.02 2.86
N VAL A 40 -8.34 -11.51 2.93
CA VAL A 40 -7.36 -11.81 3.97
C VAL A 40 -7.91 -11.29 5.29
N HIS A 41 -7.87 -12.12 6.33
CA HIS A 41 -8.07 -11.68 7.72
C HIS A 41 -7.02 -10.62 8.05
N MET A 42 -7.44 -9.37 8.29
CA MET A 42 -6.62 -8.38 8.98
C MET A 42 -7.42 -7.86 10.17
N GLU A 43 -7.01 -8.29 11.36
CA GLU A 43 -7.32 -7.60 12.61
C GLU A 43 -6.65 -6.21 12.57
N GLY A 44 -7.43 -5.17 12.86
CA GLY A 44 -6.98 -3.78 12.88
C GLY A 44 -8.04 -2.85 12.28
N GLU A 45 -8.76 -2.14 13.16
CA GLU A 45 -9.56 -0.97 12.79
C GLU A 45 -8.72 -0.04 11.90
N THR A 46 -9.09 0.06 10.63
CA THR A 46 -8.49 1.00 9.69
C THR A 46 -9.59 1.95 9.24
N ASP A 47 -9.79 3.01 10.02
CA ASP A 47 -10.35 4.24 9.48
C ASP A 47 -9.33 4.77 8.47
N PHE A 48 -9.63 4.64 7.17
CA PHE A 48 -8.77 5.16 6.12
C PHE A 48 -8.91 6.68 6.05
N SER A 49 -8.36 7.32 7.07
CA SER A 49 -7.79 8.66 6.94
C SER A 49 -6.93 8.66 5.67
N ASN A 50 -6.89 9.77 4.92
CA ASN A 50 -6.19 9.84 3.61
C ASN A 50 -4.72 9.36 3.63
N VAL A 51 -4.14 9.09 4.80
CA VAL A 51 -2.82 8.48 5.00
C VAL A 51 -2.99 7.20 5.83
N SER A 52 -2.43 6.09 5.38
CA SER A 52 -2.45 4.81 6.11
C SER A 52 -1.51 4.83 7.33
N PRO A 53 -1.61 3.82 8.22
CA PRO A 53 -0.50 3.46 9.11
C PRO A 53 0.79 3.16 8.32
N ILE A 54 1.90 2.97 9.05
CA ILE A 54 3.18 2.56 8.47
C ILE A 54 3.00 1.20 7.77
N LEU A 55 3.24 1.17 6.46
CA LEU A 55 3.16 -0.06 5.67
C LEU A 55 4.50 -0.79 5.67
N SER A 56 5.59 -0.03 5.62
CA SER A 56 6.94 -0.58 5.76
C SER A 56 7.92 0.48 6.27
N GLU A 57 8.98 0.03 6.93
CA GLU A 57 9.99 0.88 7.56
C GLU A 57 11.39 0.27 7.45
N ILE A 58 12.37 1.13 7.16
CA ILE A 58 13.79 0.84 7.40
C ILE A 58 14.26 1.70 8.56
N ASP A 59 14.67 1.04 9.63
CA ASP A 59 15.19 1.70 10.82
C ASP A 59 16.67 2.01 10.70
N ARG A 60 17.11 3.01 11.47
CA ARG A 60 18.53 3.29 11.76
C ARG A 60 19.32 2.04 12.16
N GLY A 61 18.66 1.08 12.80
CA GLY A 61 19.21 -0.23 13.16
C GLY A 61 19.78 -1.03 11.99
N GLN A 62 19.27 -0.77 10.79
CA GLN A 62 19.50 -1.55 9.57
C GLN A 62 20.28 -0.78 8.50
N ILE A 63 20.47 0.53 8.70
CA ILE A 63 21.12 1.44 7.75
C ILE A 63 22.56 1.72 8.16
N MET A 64 23.49 1.62 7.22
CA MET A 64 24.86 2.10 7.33
C MET A 64 25.07 3.27 6.39
N GLY A 65 25.53 4.42 6.88
CA GLY A 65 25.95 5.50 5.99
C GLY A 65 27.44 5.41 5.71
N TRP A 66 27.83 5.75 4.49
CA TRP A 66 29.20 5.69 3.99
C TRP A 66 29.60 7.04 3.40
N ALA A 67 30.86 7.44 3.62
CA ALA A 67 31.43 8.64 3.03
C ALA A 67 32.88 8.43 2.59
N LEU A 68 33.21 8.93 1.40
CA LEU A 68 34.54 8.92 0.83
C LEU A 68 35.33 10.10 1.38
N GLN A 69 36.50 9.82 1.95
CA GLN A 69 37.42 10.81 2.47
C GLN A 69 38.38 11.30 1.38
N ASP A 70 38.99 12.47 1.60
CA ASP A 70 39.96 13.06 0.65
C ASP A 70 41.19 12.18 0.39
N ASN A 71 41.54 11.29 1.34
CA ASN A 71 42.63 10.31 1.18
C ASN A 71 42.22 9.06 0.38
N GLY A 72 40.99 9.01 -0.14
CA GLY A 72 40.45 7.88 -0.89
C GLY A 72 39.90 6.73 -0.04
N ALA A 73 39.99 6.81 1.30
CA ALA A 73 39.42 5.81 2.19
C ALA A 73 37.91 6.03 2.39
N TRP A 74 37.18 4.93 2.53
CA TRP A 74 35.78 4.96 2.93
C TRP A 74 35.66 4.83 4.45
N ILE A 75 34.81 5.65 5.05
CA ILE A 75 34.38 5.50 6.44
C ILE A 75 32.87 5.25 6.48
N SER A 76 32.41 4.61 7.56
CA SER A 76 31.00 4.32 7.75
C SER A 76 30.54 4.49 9.18
N GLU A 77 29.25 4.78 9.31
CA GLU A 77 28.58 4.88 10.61
C GLU A 77 27.12 4.46 10.55
N LYS A 78 26.65 3.83 11.63
CA LYS A 78 25.31 3.30 11.72
C LYS A 78 24.26 4.42 11.81
N GLY A 79 23.33 4.44 10.86
CA GLY A 79 22.25 5.42 10.78
C GLY A 79 22.69 6.84 10.49
N ARG A 80 23.92 7.06 10.03
CA ARG A 80 24.29 8.36 9.48
C ARG A 80 25.38 8.26 8.42
N ILE A 81 25.36 9.18 7.47
CA ILE A 81 26.50 9.39 6.58
C ILE A 81 27.54 10.22 7.34
N PRO A 82 28.76 9.69 7.56
CA PRO A 82 29.85 10.48 8.15
C PRO A 82 30.24 11.65 7.25
N LEU A 83 30.87 12.68 7.79
CA LEU A 83 31.35 13.79 6.97
C LEU A 83 32.53 13.35 6.10
N SER A 84 32.55 13.79 4.83
CA SER A 84 33.66 13.50 3.89
C SER A 84 34.98 14.18 4.27
N PHE A 85 34.91 15.21 5.12
CA PHE A 85 36.04 16.00 5.59
C PHE A 85 36.30 15.75 7.08
N GLU A 86 36.43 14.50 7.52
CA GLU A 86 36.98 14.23 8.85
C GLU A 86 38.47 14.61 8.88
N ASN A 87 38.72 15.92 8.88
CA ASN A 87 39.98 16.49 9.30
C ASN A 87 40.05 16.23 10.80
N LYS A 88 40.73 15.15 11.19
CA LYS A 88 40.86 14.68 12.59
C LYS A 88 41.41 15.72 13.58
N GLU A 89 41.72 16.93 13.10
CA GLU A 89 42.35 18.03 13.84
C GLU A 89 41.41 19.22 14.12
N LYS A 90 40.19 19.30 13.54
CA LYS A 90 39.23 20.37 13.87
C LYS A 90 38.05 19.85 14.69
N PRO A 91 37.67 20.50 15.82
CA PRO A 91 36.44 20.17 16.53
C PRO A 91 35.24 20.44 15.62
N GLN A 92 34.41 19.42 15.39
CA GLN A 92 33.16 19.58 14.66
C GLN A 92 32.10 20.22 15.55
N THR A 93 31.29 21.09 14.94
CA THR A 93 30.11 21.70 15.57
C THR A 93 29.01 20.64 15.72
N GLU A 94 28.12 20.81 16.70
CA GLU A 94 26.98 19.89 16.88
C GLU A 94 26.03 19.91 15.65
N ARG A 95 25.97 21.04 14.95
CA ARG A 95 25.26 21.18 13.67
C ARG A 95 25.81 20.29 12.57
N GLU A 96 27.13 20.15 12.47
CA GLU A 96 27.76 19.30 11.46
C GLU A 96 27.54 17.81 11.74
N LYS A 97 27.24 17.44 12.98
CA LYS A 97 26.92 16.06 13.38
C LYS A 97 25.45 15.68 13.15
N LEU A 98 24.58 16.62 12.77
CA LEU A 98 23.12 16.48 12.74
C LEU A 98 22.54 17.02 11.40
N GLY A 99 21.35 16.57 10.99
CA GLY A 99 20.73 16.91 9.70
C GLY A 99 20.23 15.68 8.94
N GLN A 100 19.78 15.87 7.68
CA GLN A 100 19.18 14.80 6.85
C GLN A 100 20.07 13.57 6.66
N ASP A 101 21.38 13.72 6.80
CA ASP A 101 22.30 12.60 6.75
C ASP A 101 22.23 11.67 7.98
N ASN A 102 21.53 12.06 9.05
CA ASN A 102 21.36 11.35 10.32
C ASN A 102 20.01 10.64 10.44
N ILE A 103 19.79 9.67 9.56
CA ILE A 103 18.54 8.90 9.49
C ILE A 103 18.19 8.26 10.85
N ILE A 104 16.92 8.43 11.23
CA ILE A 104 16.26 7.67 12.28
C ILE A 104 15.46 6.54 11.63
N SER A 105 14.64 6.85 10.63
CA SER A 105 13.98 5.85 9.80
C SER A 105 13.50 6.39 8.46
N LEU A 106 13.24 5.47 7.53
CA LEU A 106 12.52 5.70 6.28
C LEU A 106 11.22 4.91 6.35
N GLN A 107 10.08 5.56 6.16
CA GLN A 107 8.77 4.92 6.21
C GLN A 107 8.04 5.09 4.88
N LEU A 108 7.27 4.07 4.51
CA LEU A 108 6.28 4.14 3.44
C LEU A 108 4.89 4.06 4.02
N ARG A 109 4.04 5.00 3.62
CA ARG A 109 2.60 5.02 3.93
C ARG A 109 1.83 5.23 2.64
N ARG A 110 0.69 4.58 2.49
CA ARG A 110 -0.21 4.83 1.36
C ARG A 110 -0.96 6.14 1.60
N VAL A 111 -1.16 6.90 0.53
CA VAL A 111 -1.93 8.14 0.51
C VAL A 111 -2.95 8.08 -0.60
N MET A 112 -4.20 8.42 -0.31
CA MET A 112 -5.24 8.55 -1.35
C MET A 112 -5.33 10.01 -1.80
N VAL A 113 -5.24 10.25 -3.11
CA VAL A 113 -5.44 11.57 -3.72
C VAL A 113 -6.51 11.41 -4.81
N GLY A 114 -7.66 12.07 -4.65
CA GLY A 114 -8.81 11.83 -5.51
C GLY A 114 -9.17 10.34 -5.58
N SER A 115 -9.00 9.72 -6.75
CA SER A 115 -9.24 8.30 -7.04
C SER A 115 -7.95 7.52 -7.35
N GLU A 116 -6.79 8.12 -7.11
CA GLU A 116 -5.49 7.53 -7.41
C GLU A 116 -4.76 7.20 -6.11
N GLN A 117 -3.95 6.13 -6.16
CA GLN A 117 -3.12 5.69 -5.04
C GLN A 117 -1.73 6.29 -5.16
N TYR A 118 -1.30 6.90 -4.07
CA TYR A 118 0.03 7.48 -3.88
C TYR A 118 0.71 6.81 -2.70
N MET A 119 2.02 6.99 -2.61
CA MET A 119 2.85 6.64 -1.49
C MET A 119 3.49 7.89 -0.93
N ALA A 120 3.52 8.02 0.39
CA ALA A 120 4.36 8.97 1.10
C ALA A 120 5.64 8.25 1.57
N LEU A 121 6.78 8.64 0.99
CA LEU A 121 8.09 8.34 1.59
C LEU A 121 8.36 9.39 2.66
N ILE A 122 8.46 8.94 3.91
CA ILE A 122 8.74 9.79 5.07
C ILE A 122 10.16 9.50 5.52
N HIS A 123 10.99 10.54 5.57
CA HIS A 123 12.37 10.47 5.98
C HIS A 123 12.53 11.20 7.31
N ILE A 124 12.67 10.45 8.39
CA ILE A 124 12.82 10.96 9.75
C ILE A 124 14.30 10.98 10.10
N TYR A 125 14.80 12.11 10.60
CA TYR A 125 16.21 12.32 10.91
C TYR A 125 16.40 13.16 12.17
N TYR A 126 17.58 13.05 12.79
CA TYR A 126 17.96 13.99 13.83
C TYR A 126 18.38 15.32 13.23
N ASP A 127 17.93 16.40 13.84
CA ASP A 127 18.19 17.78 13.47
C ASP A 127 18.52 18.57 14.75
N GLY A 128 18.76 19.85 14.60
CA GLY A 128 18.93 20.74 15.73
C GLY A 128 19.22 22.16 15.27
N ASP A 129 19.09 23.09 16.20
CA ASP A 129 19.43 24.49 15.99
C ASP A 129 20.16 25.07 17.20
N TYR A 130 20.92 26.13 16.94
CA TYR A 130 21.49 26.98 17.98
C TYR A 130 20.46 28.04 18.37
N GLU A 131 20.28 28.27 19.67
CA GLU A 131 19.55 29.42 20.20
C GLU A 131 20.13 30.74 19.67
N PHE A 132 21.47 30.82 19.56
CA PHE A 132 22.19 31.94 18.97
C PHE A 132 23.04 31.48 17.76
N PRO A 133 22.47 31.40 16.54
CA PRO A 133 23.14 30.81 15.37
C PRO A 133 24.46 31.44 14.96
N ILE A 134 24.61 32.75 15.15
CA ILE A 134 25.84 33.48 14.79
C ILE A 134 26.96 33.13 15.77
N LEU A 135 26.62 32.97 17.06
CA LEU A 135 27.58 32.65 18.13
C LEU A 135 27.83 31.14 18.25
N GLN A 136 26.96 30.33 17.65
CA GLN A 136 26.93 28.86 17.84
C GLN A 136 26.78 28.46 19.32
N GLU A 137 25.94 29.20 20.04
CA GLU A 137 25.63 28.95 21.46
C GLU A 137 24.20 28.43 21.64
N GLY A 138 23.99 27.59 22.68
CA GLY A 138 22.68 27.05 23.02
C GLY A 138 22.15 26.00 22.02
N TRP A 139 22.96 25.01 21.65
CA TRP A 139 22.52 23.94 20.74
C TRP A 139 21.40 23.08 21.36
N THR A 140 20.29 22.93 20.63
CA THR A 140 19.19 22.04 20.99
C THR A 140 18.97 21.03 19.88
N LYS A 141 18.97 19.74 20.25
CA LYS A 141 18.70 18.63 19.34
C LYS A 141 17.20 18.32 19.35
N PHE A 142 16.66 18.06 18.16
CA PHE A 142 15.28 17.61 17.97
C PHE A 142 15.19 16.64 16.79
N LYS A 143 13.99 16.14 16.50
CA LYS A 143 13.73 15.35 15.30
C LYS A 143 12.99 16.17 14.27
N SER A 144 13.31 15.90 13.01
CA SER A 144 12.66 16.48 11.83
C SER A 144 12.26 15.35 10.89
N PHE A 145 11.28 15.62 10.03
CA PHE A 145 10.99 14.74 8.91
C PHE A 145 10.76 15.51 7.62
N ASP A 146 11.17 14.89 6.52
CA ASP A 146 10.71 15.25 5.19
C ASP A 146 9.69 14.21 4.73
N PHE A 147 8.71 14.60 3.92
CA PHE A 147 7.86 13.65 3.23
C PHE A 147 7.74 13.99 1.74
N TYR A 148 7.56 12.95 0.93
CA TYR A 148 7.39 13.03 -0.52
C TYR A 148 6.24 12.12 -0.92
N VAL A 149 5.16 12.71 -1.44
CA VAL A 149 4.01 11.97 -1.96
C VAL A 149 4.23 11.74 -3.45
N PHE A 150 4.14 10.50 -3.93
CA PHE A 150 4.38 10.12 -5.32
C PHE A 150 3.47 8.96 -5.74
N LYS A 151 3.27 8.73 -7.05
CA LYS A 151 2.34 7.68 -7.51
C LYS A 151 2.83 6.29 -7.07
N ALA A 152 1.92 5.44 -6.61
CA ALA A 152 2.29 4.13 -6.05
C ALA A 152 3.03 3.21 -7.02
N ASN A 153 2.72 3.30 -8.33
CA ASN A 153 3.41 2.52 -9.36
C ASN A 153 4.93 2.78 -9.45
N LYS A 154 5.44 3.90 -8.91
CA LYS A 154 6.89 4.15 -8.82
C LYS A 154 7.63 3.19 -7.89
N LEU A 155 6.94 2.45 -7.01
CA LEU A 155 7.55 1.41 -6.20
C LEU A 155 8.22 0.32 -7.07
N GLU A 156 7.63 0.00 -8.24
CA GLU A 156 8.20 -0.97 -9.19
C GLU A 156 9.51 -0.47 -9.81
N GLU A 157 9.62 0.84 -10.05
CA GLU A 157 10.87 1.44 -10.54
C GLU A 157 11.95 1.51 -9.44
N LEU A 158 11.55 1.68 -8.17
CA LEU A 158 12.47 1.69 -7.03
C LEU A 158 13.13 0.33 -6.84
N PHE A 159 12.39 -0.77 -6.92
CA PHE A 159 12.99 -2.08 -6.78
C PHE A 159 12.26 -3.11 -7.63
N PRO A 160 12.63 -3.25 -8.92
CA PRO A 160 11.97 -4.19 -9.81
C PRO A 160 12.24 -5.63 -9.35
N GLU A 161 11.30 -6.54 -9.61
CA GLU A 161 11.44 -7.95 -9.24
C GLU A 161 12.67 -8.59 -9.88
N ASP A 162 12.90 -8.27 -11.15
CA ASP A 162 14.06 -8.67 -11.93
C ASP A 162 15.06 -7.51 -11.99
N PHE A 163 16.09 -7.56 -11.14
CA PHE A 163 17.21 -6.63 -11.18
C PHE A 163 18.54 -7.37 -11.26
N GLU A 164 19.54 -6.73 -11.87
CA GLU A 164 20.91 -7.22 -11.89
C GLU A 164 21.75 -6.52 -10.82
N TYR A 165 22.54 -7.30 -10.08
CA TYR A 165 23.49 -6.74 -9.14
C TYR A 165 24.59 -5.94 -9.85
N ASN A 166 25.04 -4.88 -9.19
CA ASN A 166 26.03 -3.91 -9.65
C ASN A 166 25.56 -3.04 -10.82
N THR A 167 24.28 -3.15 -11.21
CA THR A 167 23.61 -2.22 -12.11
C THR A 167 22.95 -1.12 -11.29
N LYS A 168 23.10 0.13 -11.73
CA LYS A 168 22.69 1.32 -10.98
C LYS A 168 21.63 2.07 -11.73
N TRP A 169 20.72 2.70 -11.02
CA TRP A 169 19.69 3.55 -11.63
C TRP A 169 19.21 4.66 -10.70
N GLY A 170 18.59 5.66 -11.31
CA GLY A 170 17.90 6.74 -10.62
C GLY A 170 16.43 6.71 -10.95
N VAL A 171 15.59 6.78 -9.93
CA VAL A 171 14.13 6.82 -10.07
C VAL A 171 13.66 8.24 -9.81
N ASN A 172 13.13 8.87 -10.85
CA ASN A 172 12.37 10.09 -10.69
C ASN A 172 11.01 9.76 -10.05
N LEU A 173 10.82 10.11 -8.77
CA LEU A 173 9.54 9.87 -8.09
C LEU A 173 8.40 10.74 -8.65
N ASN A 174 8.72 11.81 -9.37
CA ASN A 174 7.76 12.79 -9.86
C ASN A 174 6.80 13.26 -8.75
N THR A 175 7.38 13.72 -7.65
CA THR A 175 6.69 14.01 -6.39
C THR A 175 5.46 14.90 -6.58
N PHE A 176 4.26 14.39 -6.25
CA PHE A 176 3.00 15.13 -6.26
C PHE A 176 3.04 16.32 -5.30
N THR A 177 3.37 16.07 -4.03
CA THR A 177 3.58 17.09 -3.01
C THR A 177 4.65 16.68 -2.02
N ARG A 178 5.22 17.64 -1.29
CA ARG A 178 6.25 17.40 -0.27
C ARG A 178 6.13 18.38 0.88
N GLY A 179 6.76 18.03 1.99
CA GLY A 179 6.93 18.94 3.12
C GLY A 179 8.17 18.63 3.92
N THR A 180 8.50 19.57 4.80
CA THR A 180 9.54 19.43 5.82
C THR A 180 8.96 19.98 7.10
N VAL A 181 9.01 19.20 8.16
CA VAL A 181 8.58 19.59 9.49
C VAL A 181 9.75 19.39 10.43
N ARG A 182 10.05 20.42 11.21
CA ARG A 182 11.15 20.42 12.18
C ARG A 182 10.57 20.43 13.58
N ASP A 183 11.28 19.82 14.51
CA ASP A 183 10.94 19.75 15.93
C ASP A 183 9.52 19.22 16.20
N PHE A 184 9.24 18.01 15.73
CA PHE A 184 7.89 17.43 15.82
C PHE A 184 7.66 16.53 17.04
N GLU A 185 8.56 16.52 18.04
CA GLU A 185 8.63 15.46 19.07
C GLU A 185 7.47 15.43 20.08
N GLN A 186 6.45 16.28 19.93
CA GLN A 186 5.36 16.41 20.91
C GLN A 186 3.97 16.05 20.38
N ASP A 187 3.82 15.74 19.09
CA ASP A 187 2.49 15.59 18.47
C ASP A 187 2.33 14.24 17.73
N LYS A 188 1.51 13.36 18.33
CA LYS A 188 1.10 12.09 17.73
C LYS A 188 0.03 12.36 16.67
N GLY A 189 0.42 12.25 15.40
CA GLY A 189 -0.48 12.46 14.26
C GLY A 189 -0.01 13.56 13.31
N LEU A 190 0.96 14.39 13.74
CA LEU A 190 1.47 15.51 12.94
C LEU A 190 1.95 15.12 11.54
N ILE A 191 2.58 13.95 11.40
CA ILE A 191 3.01 13.44 10.08
C ILE A 191 1.81 13.29 9.15
N GLU A 192 0.72 12.67 9.62
CA GLU A 192 -0.47 12.42 8.81
C GLU A 192 -1.18 13.73 8.47
N ASP A 193 -1.30 14.63 9.45
CA ASP A 193 -1.97 15.92 9.25
C ASP A 193 -1.22 16.83 8.28
N GLU A 194 0.11 16.88 8.35
CA GLU A 194 0.92 17.66 7.42
C GLU A 194 0.91 17.07 6.01
N ILE A 195 0.88 15.75 5.87
CA ILE A 195 0.68 15.10 4.56
C ILE A 195 -0.71 15.43 4.01
N LYS A 196 -1.78 15.26 4.81
CA LYS A 196 -3.17 15.56 4.41
C LYS A 196 -3.32 17.01 3.95
N LYS A 197 -2.77 17.94 4.72
CA LYS A 197 -2.77 19.37 4.42
C LYS A 197 -2.04 19.66 3.11
N ALA A 198 -0.84 19.10 2.91
CA ALA A 198 -0.06 19.32 1.70
C ALA A 198 -0.74 18.74 0.45
N VAL A 199 -1.42 17.60 0.56
CA VAL A 199 -2.22 17.03 -0.52
C VAL A 199 -3.40 17.94 -0.85
N LEU A 200 -4.17 18.36 0.15
CA LEU A 200 -5.35 19.20 -0.02
C LEU A 200 -5.02 20.54 -0.69
N LEU A 201 -3.91 21.18 -0.32
CA LEU A 201 -3.47 22.44 -0.93
C LEU A 201 -3.15 22.29 -2.42
N VAL A 202 -2.56 21.17 -2.82
CA VAL A 202 -2.28 20.88 -4.25
C VAL A 202 -3.57 20.54 -4.99
N GLU A 203 -4.47 19.74 -4.41
CA GLU A 203 -5.77 19.42 -5.02
C GLU A 203 -6.66 20.66 -5.25
N LYS A 204 -6.58 21.65 -4.35
CA LYS A 204 -7.27 22.94 -4.52
C LYS A 204 -6.58 23.89 -5.50
N GLY A 205 -5.40 23.54 -6.01
CA GLY A 205 -4.57 24.42 -6.86
C GLY A 205 -3.97 25.61 -6.12
N GLU A 206 -3.93 25.59 -4.78
CA GLU A 206 -3.36 26.66 -3.96
C GLU A 206 -1.82 26.62 -3.94
N VAL A 207 -1.24 25.43 -4.17
CA VAL A 207 0.21 25.22 -4.23
C VAL A 207 0.58 24.47 -5.51
N VAL A 208 1.60 24.99 -6.21
CA VAL A 208 2.25 24.29 -7.32
C VAL A 208 3.57 23.73 -6.83
N ASN A 209 3.67 22.40 -6.70
CA ASN A 209 4.91 21.75 -6.31
C ASN A 209 5.92 21.73 -7.47
N ASN A 210 6.97 22.55 -7.36
CA ASN A 210 8.09 22.64 -8.31
C ASN A 210 9.33 21.84 -7.89
N TRP A 211 9.22 21.04 -6.83
CA TRP A 211 10.29 20.21 -6.31
C TRP A 211 10.00 18.74 -6.53
N ASN A 212 11.07 17.96 -6.55
CA ASN A 212 11.04 16.55 -6.84
C ASN A 212 12.12 15.81 -6.05
N LEU A 213 11.98 14.50 -5.97
CA LEU A 213 12.99 13.61 -5.41
C LEU A 213 13.41 12.59 -6.47
N VAL A 214 14.71 12.52 -6.70
CA VAL A 214 15.33 11.41 -7.43
C VAL A 214 15.89 10.44 -6.41
N PHE A 215 15.40 9.20 -6.45
CA PHE A 215 15.84 8.13 -5.58
C PHE A 215 16.92 7.34 -6.29
N GLY A 216 18.09 7.30 -5.68
CA GLY A 216 19.24 6.63 -6.24
C GLY A 216 19.49 5.26 -5.73
N ILE A 217 19.76 4.30 -6.61
CA ILE A 217 19.77 2.88 -6.27
C ILE A 217 20.92 2.17 -6.96
N ASN A 218 21.64 1.38 -6.18
CA ASN A 218 22.75 0.55 -6.61
C ASN A 218 22.77 -0.73 -5.76
N PRO A 219 22.05 -1.78 -6.15
CA PRO A 219 22.27 -3.11 -5.61
C PRO A 219 23.71 -3.54 -5.87
N VAL A 220 24.42 -3.97 -4.84
CA VAL A 220 25.80 -4.42 -4.93
C VAL A 220 25.91 -5.88 -4.51
N LYS A 221 26.79 -6.62 -5.18
CA LYS A 221 27.16 -7.98 -4.80
C LYS A 221 28.66 -8.15 -4.89
N ASN A 222 29.28 -8.37 -3.75
CA ASN A 222 30.72 -8.64 -3.60
C ASN A 222 30.90 -10.00 -2.90
N GLY A 223 30.95 -11.07 -3.68
CA GLY A 223 30.95 -12.43 -3.13
C GLY A 223 29.61 -12.77 -2.49
N GLU A 224 29.62 -13.05 -1.19
CA GLU A 224 28.43 -13.31 -0.37
C GLU A 224 27.78 -12.04 0.18
N ASP A 225 28.53 -10.93 0.24
CA ASP A 225 28.02 -9.66 0.73
C ASP A 225 27.14 -8.99 -0.33
N VAL A 226 25.85 -8.88 -0.02
CA VAL A 226 24.85 -8.20 -0.85
C VAL A 226 24.18 -7.07 -0.08
N GLY A 227 24.02 -5.93 -0.74
CA GLY A 227 23.36 -4.76 -0.18
C GLY A 227 22.76 -3.89 -1.26
N VAL A 228 21.93 -2.94 -0.84
CA VAL A 228 21.42 -1.87 -1.70
C VAL A 228 21.99 -0.57 -1.18
N ARG A 229 22.80 0.07 -2.02
CA ARG A 229 23.29 1.44 -1.79
C ARG A 229 22.29 2.40 -2.36
N PHE A 230 21.93 3.42 -1.61
CA PHE A 230 20.95 4.39 -2.05
C PHE A 230 21.22 5.82 -1.57
N LYS A 231 20.58 6.78 -2.25
CA LYS A 231 20.64 8.20 -1.92
C LYS A 231 19.36 8.93 -2.31
N LEU A 232 18.97 9.89 -1.48
CA LEU A 232 17.84 10.76 -1.73
C LEU A 232 18.35 12.09 -2.30
N VAL A 233 18.12 12.33 -3.60
CA VAL A 233 18.60 13.53 -4.30
C VAL A 233 17.45 14.49 -4.53
N LYS A 234 17.43 15.61 -3.80
CA LYS A 234 16.44 16.67 -3.97
C LYS A 234 16.71 17.43 -5.27
N THR A 235 15.69 17.56 -6.11
CA THR A 235 15.81 18.24 -7.41
C THR A 235 14.64 19.21 -7.61
N PHE A 236 14.81 20.17 -8.52
CA PHE A 236 13.67 20.93 -9.04
C PHE A 236 13.02 20.13 -10.17
N ARG A 237 11.71 20.31 -10.38
CA ARG A 237 10.99 19.80 -11.56
C ARG A 237 11.41 20.56 -12.81
N LYS A 238 12.62 20.27 -13.29
CA LYS A 238 13.13 20.69 -14.58
C LYS A 238 13.71 19.46 -15.28
N ASP A 239 13.23 19.17 -16.47
CA ASP A 239 13.54 17.95 -17.21
C ASP A 239 15.06 17.72 -17.30
N TYR A 240 15.83 18.76 -17.63
CA TYR A 240 17.30 18.63 -17.72
C TYR A 240 17.99 18.25 -16.40
N LEU A 241 17.47 18.66 -15.23
CA LEU A 241 18.04 18.28 -13.94
C LEU A 241 17.67 16.84 -13.63
N VAL A 242 16.41 16.47 -13.87
CA VAL A 242 15.95 15.09 -13.70
C VAL A 242 16.80 14.17 -14.56
N ASP A 243 16.95 14.47 -15.85
CA ASP A 243 17.76 13.71 -16.80
C ASP A 243 19.21 13.59 -16.33
N TYR A 244 19.80 14.69 -15.82
CA TYR A 244 21.15 14.65 -15.26
C TYR A 244 21.25 13.67 -14.08
N TYR A 245 20.25 13.63 -13.21
CA TYR A 245 20.27 12.75 -12.04
C TYR A 245 19.81 11.32 -12.35
N THR A 246 19.09 11.05 -13.43
CA THR A 246 18.63 9.70 -13.80
C THR A 246 19.46 9.05 -14.91
N ASN A 247 20.34 9.79 -15.59
CA ASN A 247 21.20 9.26 -16.65
C ASN A 247 22.30 8.34 -16.07
N GLU A 248 22.46 7.18 -16.70
CA GLU A 248 23.42 6.14 -16.33
C GLU A 248 24.88 6.66 -16.27
N GLN A 249 25.26 7.59 -17.14
CA GLN A 249 26.62 8.12 -17.25
C GLN A 249 26.98 9.08 -16.10
N THR A 250 25.99 9.79 -15.58
CA THR A 250 26.17 10.78 -14.50
C THR A 250 25.79 10.22 -13.14
N TRP A 251 25.08 9.08 -13.12
CA TRP A 251 24.62 8.40 -11.91
C TRP A 251 25.74 8.14 -10.90
N GLU A 252 26.92 7.77 -11.38
CA GLU A 252 28.08 7.52 -10.53
C GLU A 252 28.37 8.71 -9.60
N MET A 253 28.21 9.94 -10.09
CA MET A 253 28.43 11.15 -9.29
C MET A 253 27.44 11.30 -8.13
N ASN A 254 26.27 10.66 -8.20
CA ASN A 254 25.27 10.77 -7.15
C ASN A 254 25.67 9.97 -5.91
N ILE A 255 26.26 8.80 -6.10
CA ILE A 255 26.59 7.85 -5.02
C ILE A 255 28.09 7.64 -4.79
N ASN A 256 28.99 8.27 -5.55
CA ASN A 256 30.44 8.01 -5.43
C ASN A 256 31.13 8.68 -4.24
N ARG A 257 30.51 9.69 -3.59
CA ARG A 257 31.08 10.34 -2.40
C ARG A 257 30.40 9.98 -1.10
N SER A 258 29.10 9.70 -1.14
CA SER A 258 28.34 9.27 0.03
C SER A 258 27.03 8.61 -0.35
N TYR A 259 26.63 7.63 0.46
CA TYR A 259 25.39 6.87 0.29
C TYR A 259 25.00 6.19 1.61
N TRP A 260 23.74 5.79 1.70
CA TRP A 260 23.29 4.81 2.69
C TRP A 260 23.34 3.42 2.07
N GLU A 261 23.54 2.40 2.90
CA GLU A 261 23.57 1.00 2.52
C GLU A 261 22.74 0.18 3.50
N VAL A 262 21.93 -0.74 2.96
CA VAL A 262 21.11 -1.70 3.73
C VAL A 262 21.23 -3.07 3.08
N ARG A 263 20.94 -4.15 3.80
CA ARG A 263 20.92 -5.50 3.19
C ARG A 263 19.83 -5.61 2.13
N THR A 264 20.11 -6.30 1.03
CA THR A 264 19.17 -6.40 -0.10
C THR A 264 17.78 -6.90 0.29
N ASN A 265 17.70 -7.90 1.17
CA ASN A 265 16.42 -8.41 1.64
C ASN A 265 15.61 -7.37 2.44
N ILE A 266 16.27 -6.51 3.22
CA ILE A 266 15.61 -5.44 3.98
C ILE A 266 15.06 -4.39 3.01
N PHE A 267 15.84 -3.95 2.01
CA PHE A 267 15.35 -3.00 1.01
C PHE A 267 14.23 -3.60 0.16
N LYS A 268 14.35 -4.89 -0.20
CA LYS A 268 13.33 -5.62 -0.93
C LYS A 268 12.02 -5.67 -0.16
N SER A 269 12.03 -6.09 1.12
CA SER A 269 10.84 -6.05 1.98
C SER A 269 10.30 -4.64 2.14
N PHE A 270 11.16 -3.63 2.28
CA PHE A 270 10.73 -2.24 2.38
C PHE A 270 9.81 -1.80 1.23
N VAL A 271 10.14 -2.20 -0.01
CA VAL A 271 9.33 -1.90 -1.19
C VAL A 271 8.16 -2.87 -1.33
N GLN A 272 8.40 -4.17 -1.19
CA GLN A 272 7.40 -5.21 -1.45
C GLN A 272 6.25 -5.21 -0.42
N ASP A 273 6.56 -5.04 0.87
CA ASP A 273 5.54 -4.97 1.91
C ASP A 273 4.61 -3.79 1.61
N ALA A 274 5.16 -2.65 1.20
CA ALA A 274 4.37 -1.48 0.82
C ALA A 274 3.50 -1.72 -0.44
N GLN A 275 3.98 -2.53 -1.39
CA GLN A 275 3.21 -2.93 -2.58
C GLN A 275 2.05 -3.89 -2.23
N GLU A 276 2.26 -4.81 -1.29
CA GLU A 276 1.24 -5.77 -0.85
C GLU A 276 0.01 -5.09 -0.23
N TYR A 277 0.20 -3.96 0.44
CA TYR A 277 -0.89 -3.15 1.00
C TYR A 277 -1.50 -2.15 0.01
N LEU A 278 -1.14 -2.18 -1.27
CA LEU A 278 -1.87 -1.42 -2.28
C LEU A 278 -3.26 -2.02 -2.48
N ILE A 279 -4.24 -1.15 -2.64
CA ILE A 279 -5.63 -1.56 -2.81
C ILE A 279 -5.81 -1.99 -4.26
N ASP A 280 -6.30 -3.21 -4.50
CA ASP A 280 -6.76 -3.59 -5.83
C ASP A 280 -8.06 -2.84 -6.13
N ILE A 281 -8.01 -1.91 -7.08
CA ILE A 281 -9.16 -1.12 -7.52
C ILE A 281 -9.55 -1.65 -8.89
N ASP A 282 -10.83 -1.99 -9.06
CA ASP A 282 -11.35 -2.33 -10.38
C ASP A 282 -11.40 -1.06 -11.24
N GLU A 283 -10.36 -0.86 -12.05
CA GLU A 283 -10.25 0.29 -12.96
C GLU A 283 -11.44 0.41 -13.92
N GLY A 284 -12.10 -0.72 -14.24
CA GLY A 284 -13.29 -0.74 -15.07
C GLY A 284 -14.50 -0.05 -14.44
N LEU A 285 -14.50 0.11 -13.10
CA LEU A 285 -15.54 0.84 -12.39
C LEU A 285 -15.30 2.34 -12.36
N ILE A 286 -14.07 2.83 -12.54
CA ILE A 286 -13.76 4.26 -12.47
C ILE A 286 -14.53 5.01 -13.56
N PRO A 287 -15.52 5.86 -13.20
CA PRO A 287 -16.33 6.51 -14.21
C PRO A 287 -15.51 7.48 -15.07
N THR A 288 -15.60 7.32 -16.39
CA THR A 288 -14.87 8.17 -17.37
C THR A 288 -15.58 9.49 -17.68
N SER A 289 -16.85 9.63 -17.30
CA SER A 289 -17.62 10.87 -17.39
C SER A 289 -18.01 11.38 -16.00
N HIS A 290 -18.29 12.67 -15.89
CA HIS A 290 -18.76 13.30 -14.65
C HIS A 290 -20.29 13.35 -14.56
N ASP A 291 -20.99 12.50 -15.31
CA ASP A 291 -22.45 12.54 -15.40
C ASP A 291 -23.11 12.08 -14.09
N SER A 292 -24.14 12.79 -13.64
CA SER A 292 -24.84 12.48 -12.38
C SER A 292 -25.85 11.31 -12.49
N THR A 293 -25.48 10.20 -13.13
CA THR A 293 -26.35 9.02 -13.30
C THR A 293 -26.31 8.12 -12.07
N TYR A 294 -27.32 7.25 -11.92
CA TYR A 294 -27.33 6.20 -10.89
C TYR A 294 -26.04 5.37 -10.95
N GLN A 295 -25.72 4.83 -12.13
CA GLN A 295 -24.57 3.95 -12.33
C GLN A 295 -23.25 4.63 -12.00
N ASN A 296 -23.10 5.91 -12.37
CA ASN A 296 -21.88 6.66 -12.09
C ASN A 296 -21.68 6.87 -10.58
N TYR A 297 -22.73 7.28 -9.87
CA TYR A 297 -22.66 7.39 -8.41
C TYR A 297 -22.49 6.04 -7.71
N TYR A 298 -23.12 4.98 -8.20
CA TYR A 298 -22.94 3.63 -7.67
C TYR A 298 -21.49 3.19 -7.81
N ASN A 299 -20.93 3.32 -9.02
CA ASN A 299 -19.54 2.99 -9.31
C ASN A 299 -18.56 3.80 -8.45
N TRP A 300 -18.77 5.12 -8.31
CA TRP A 300 -17.96 5.92 -7.40
C TRP A 300 -18.09 5.46 -5.95
N GLY A 301 -19.28 5.05 -5.52
CA GLY A 301 -19.48 4.46 -4.19
C GLY A 301 -18.65 3.20 -4.00
N VAL A 302 -18.66 2.29 -4.98
CA VAL A 302 -17.85 1.05 -4.95
C VAL A 302 -16.36 1.35 -4.95
N VAL A 303 -15.89 2.24 -5.84
CA VAL A 303 -14.48 2.66 -5.90
C VAL A 303 -14.04 3.27 -4.57
N ARG A 304 -14.84 4.16 -3.98
CA ARG A 304 -14.54 4.75 -2.66
C ARG A 304 -14.56 3.71 -1.54
N TYR A 305 -15.45 2.72 -1.61
CA TYR A 305 -15.50 1.61 -0.66
C TYR A 305 -14.24 0.75 -0.77
N GLN A 306 -13.81 0.39 -1.98
CA GLN A 306 -12.55 -0.34 -2.25
C GLN A 306 -11.35 0.44 -1.70
N MET A 307 -11.33 1.76 -1.91
CA MET A 307 -10.30 2.66 -1.38
C MET A 307 -10.32 2.81 0.14
N GLY A 308 -11.35 2.30 0.82
CA GLY A 308 -11.54 2.45 2.26
C GLY A 308 -12.10 3.80 2.71
N ASP A 309 -12.39 4.71 1.77
CA ASP A 309 -13.07 5.98 2.05
C ASP A 309 -14.58 5.73 2.21
N TYR A 310 -14.94 5.11 3.34
CA TYR A 310 -16.31 4.70 3.63
C TYR A 310 -17.27 5.90 3.74
N THR A 311 -16.78 7.06 4.19
CA THR A 311 -17.58 8.30 4.29
C THR A 311 -18.00 8.79 2.90
N SER A 312 -17.06 8.87 1.96
CA SER A 312 -17.40 9.22 0.58
C SER A 312 -18.21 8.11 -0.09
N ALA A 313 -17.91 6.84 0.18
CA ALA A 313 -18.68 5.71 -0.35
C ALA A 313 -20.16 5.83 0.03
N ILE A 314 -20.46 6.02 1.33
CA ILE A 314 -21.83 6.25 1.82
C ILE A 314 -22.48 7.44 1.11
N THR A 315 -21.74 8.53 0.93
CA THR A 315 -22.24 9.73 0.25
C THR A 315 -22.61 9.45 -1.21
N TYR A 316 -21.76 8.73 -1.94
CA TYR A 316 -22.01 8.35 -3.33
C TYR A 316 -23.15 7.34 -3.45
N PHE A 317 -23.22 6.33 -2.58
CA PHE A 317 -24.36 5.39 -2.55
C PHE A 317 -25.68 6.11 -2.24
N LYS A 318 -25.70 7.10 -1.32
CA LYS A 318 -26.87 7.95 -1.09
C LYS A 318 -27.26 8.74 -2.34
N LYS A 319 -26.30 9.31 -3.07
CA LYS A 319 -26.58 10.01 -4.33
C LYS A 319 -27.14 9.08 -5.40
N ALA A 320 -26.61 7.85 -5.51
CA ALA A 320 -27.15 6.83 -6.41
C ALA A 320 -28.60 6.49 -6.05
N LEU A 321 -28.89 6.16 -4.78
CA LEU A 321 -30.25 5.88 -4.32
C LEU A 321 -31.20 7.07 -4.48
N ASN A 322 -30.73 8.31 -4.39
CA ASN A 322 -31.56 9.48 -4.72
C ASN A 322 -31.91 9.57 -6.22
N LYS A 323 -31.08 9.01 -7.11
CA LYS A 323 -31.34 8.96 -8.55
C LYS A 323 -32.24 7.81 -8.95
N ASN A 324 -32.18 6.69 -8.24
CA ASN A 324 -33.08 5.56 -8.42
C ASN A 324 -33.52 4.99 -7.06
N PRO A 325 -34.55 5.58 -6.42
CA PRO A 325 -35.01 5.18 -5.09
C PRO A 325 -35.61 3.77 -5.05
N ASP A 326 -36.22 3.35 -6.17
CA ASP A 326 -36.92 2.06 -6.29
C ASP A 326 -36.02 0.98 -6.93
N THR A 327 -34.70 1.11 -6.79
CA THR A 327 -33.76 0.14 -7.34
C THR A 327 -33.94 -1.23 -6.68
N GLU A 328 -34.08 -2.27 -7.50
CA GLU A 328 -34.12 -3.67 -7.05
C GLU A 328 -32.73 -4.31 -6.96
N ASP A 329 -31.68 -3.50 -7.15
CA ASP A 329 -30.29 -3.92 -6.99
C ASP A 329 -29.94 -3.98 -5.50
N PHE A 330 -29.86 -5.18 -4.93
CA PHE A 330 -29.54 -5.34 -3.50
C PHE A 330 -28.09 -4.95 -3.18
N MET A 331 -27.18 -4.95 -4.16
CA MET A 331 -25.74 -4.75 -3.93
C MET A 331 -25.43 -3.35 -3.41
N ILE A 332 -26.18 -2.33 -3.82
CA ILE A 332 -25.99 -0.96 -3.30
C ILE A 332 -26.24 -0.87 -1.79
N TYR A 333 -27.22 -1.61 -1.29
CA TYR A 333 -27.52 -1.71 0.12
C TYR A 333 -26.48 -2.58 0.84
N SER A 334 -26.03 -3.67 0.23
CA SER A 334 -24.90 -4.46 0.76
C SER A 334 -23.63 -3.63 0.93
N PHE A 335 -23.22 -2.89 -0.10
CA PHE A 335 -22.02 -2.05 -0.04
C PHE A 335 -22.15 -0.89 0.93
N ARG A 336 -23.30 -0.20 0.94
CA ARG A 336 -23.53 0.90 1.89
C ARG A 336 -23.64 0.40 3.34
N GLY A 337 -24.28 -0.75 3.56
CA GLY A 337 -24.32 -1.43 4.85
C GLY A 337 -22.93 -1.83 5.35
N ASN A 338 -22.10 -2.38 4.47
CA ASN A 338 -20.69 -2.67 4.80
C ASN A 338 -19.91 -1.38 5.13
N ALA A 339 -20.10 -0.31 4.36
CA ALA A 339 -19.47 0.98 4.63
C ALA A 339 -19.91 1.55 5.99
N TYR A 340 -21.20 1.43 6.35
CA TYR A 340 -21.70 1.79 7.67
C TYR A 340 -21.09 0.94 8.78
N SER A 341 -21.01 -0.39 8.62
CA SER A 341 -20.34 -1.28 9.59
C SER A 341 -18.88 -0.90 9.80
N LYS A 342 -18.16 -0.52 8.74
CA LYS A 342 -16.76 -0.06 8.81
C LYS A 342 -16.60 1.31 9.47
N LYS A 343 -17.68 2.11 9.54
CA LYS A 343 -17.75 3.34 10.33
C LYS A 343 -18.39 3.13 11.70
N GLU A 344 -18.59 1.88 12.12
CA GLU A 344 -19.24 1.49 13.38
C GLU A 344 -20.67 2.02 13.54
N LEU A 345 -21.30 2.39 12.42
CA LEU A 345 -22.69 2.81 12.34
C LEU A 345 -23.59 1.58 12.20
N TYR A 346 -23.54 0.69 13.20
CA TYR A 346 -24.10 -0.65 13.11
C TYR A 346 -25.63 -0.67 12.93
N ASN A 347 -26.36 0.29 13.50
CA ASN A 347 -27.81 0.39 13.30
C ASN A 347 -28.15 0.72 11.83
N ASP A 348 -27.44 1.67 11.23
CA ASP A 348 -27.61 2.01 9.80
C ASP A 348 -27.20 0.84 8.91
N ALA A 349 -26.12 0.13 9.28
CA ALA A 349 -25.68 -1.07 8.59
C ALA A 349 -26.73 -2.18 8.61
N ILE A 350 -27.32 -2.48 9.77
CA ILE A 350 -28.39 -3.48 9.91
C ILE A 350 -29.59 -3.10 9.04
N SER A 351 -30.00 -1.83 9.03
CA SER A 351 -31.10 -1.36 8.18
C SER A 351 -30.82 -1.60 6.69
N ASP A 352 -29.59 -1.36 6.24
CA ASP A 352 -29.20 -1.61 4.86
C ASP A 352 -29.12 -3.11 4.54
N PHE A 353 -28.59 -3.94 5.45
CA PHE A 353 -28.58 -5.38 5.25
C PHE A 353 -29.99 -5.99 5.27
N ASP A 354 -30.89 -5.48 6.10
CA ASP A 354 -32.30 -5.88 6.10
C ASP A 354 -32.95 -5.59 4.75
N HIS A 355 -32.68 -4.41 4.18
CA HIS A 355 -33.19 -4.05 2.87
C HIS A 355 -32.58 -4.92 1.77
N ALA A 356 -31.25 -5.13 1.78
CA ALA A 356 -30.56 -6.02 0.85
C ALA A 356 -31.13 -7.45 0.89
N LEU A 357 -31.38 -7.98 2.09
CA LEU A 357 -31.95 -9.32 2.27
C LEU A 357 -33.43 -9.42 1.86
N SER A 358 -34.15 -8.31 1.82
CA SER A 358 -35.53 -8.26 1.30
C SER A 358 -35.59 -8.34 -0.23
N LEU A 359 -34.50 -7.96 -0.92
CA LEU A 359 -34.36 -8.00 -2.37
C LEU A 359 -33.69 -9.32 -2.77
N GLN A 360 -34.45 -10.25 -3.34
CA GLN A 360 -33.88 -11.52 -3.78
C GLN A 360 -32.93 -11.32 -4.98
N PRO A 361 -31.80 -12.06 -5.04
CA PRO A 361 -30.88 -11.98 -6.16
C PRO A 361 -31.58 -12.47 -7.44
N LYS A 362 -31.47 -11.67 -8.51
CA LYS A 362 -32.03 -12.03 -9.82
C LYS A 362 -31.16 -13.05 -10.55
N ASP A 363 -29.85 -12.93 -10.36
CA ASP A 363 -28.86 -13.78 -11.00
C ASP A 363 -28.20 -14.71 -9.99
N ILE A 364 -27.99 -15.96 -10.41
CA ILE A 364 -27.37 -16.99 -9.56
C ILE A 364 -25.94 -16.63 -9.14
N MET A 365 -25.26 -15.79 -9.94
CA MET A 365 -23.90 -15.33 -9.64
C MET A 365 -23.87 -14.41 -8.40
N ASP A 366 -24.94 -13.66 -8.17
CA ASP A 366 -25.03 -12.73 -7.05
C ASP A 366 -25.54 -13.39 -5.76
N TYR A 367 -26.02 -14.62 -5.85
CA TYR A 367 -26.53 -15.38 -4.69
C TYR A 367 -25.50 -15.44 -3.56
N SER A 368 -24.22 -15.63 -3.88
CA SER A 368 -23.14 -15.66 -2.89
C SER A 368 -22.98 -14.32 -2.15
N ASN A 369 -23.10 -13.20 -2.85
CA ASN A 369 -23.06 -11.86 -2.27
C ASN A 369 -24.32 -11.57 -1.45
N TRP A 370 -25.47 -12.04 -1.91
CA TRP A 370 -26.71 -11.92 -1.16
C TRP A 370 -26.64 -12.64 0.18
N VAL A 371 -26.17 -13.90 0.19
CA VAL A 371 -25.97 -14.70 1.43
C VAL A 371 -25.04 -14.01 2.42
N ARG A 372 -23.96 -13.37 1.94
CA ARG A 372 -23.02 -12.61 2.78
C ARG A 372 -23.68 -11.51 3.61
N ASN A 373 -24.82 -10.96 3.19
CA ASN A 373 -25.55 -9.98 3.99
C ASN A 373 -26.07 -10.57 5.32
N TYR A 374 -26.42 -11.86 5.38
CA TYR A 374 -26.71 -12.50 6.66
C TYR A 374 -25.48 -12.45 7.56
N PHE A 375 -24.32 -12.87 7.07
CA PHE A 375 -23.09 -12.84 7.85
C PHE A 375 -22.74 -11.43 8.35
N ASN A 376 -22.75 -10.44 7.45
CA ASN A 376 -22.40 -9.06 7.80
C ASN A 376 -23.40 -8.41 8.76
N ARG A 377 -24.70 -8.72 8.63
CA ARG A 377 -25.71 -8.30 9.61
C ARG A 377 -25.49 -8.96 10.96
N GLY A 378 -25.09 -10.23 10.98
CA GLY A 378 -24.72 -10.94 12.19
C GLY A 378 -23.54 -10.29 12.92
N VAL A 379 -22.50 -9.90 12.17
CA VAL A 379 -21.35 -9.14 12.71
C VAL A 379 -21.79 -7.80 13.29
N ALA A 380 -22.62 -7.03 12.58
CA ALA A 380 -23.12 -5.75 13.09
C ALA A 380 -23.96 -5.91 14.38
N LYS A 381 -24.80 -6.95 14.45
CA LYS A 381 -25.58 -7.28 15.66
C LYS A 381 -24.70 -7.69 16.83
N PHE A 382 -23.65 -8.45 16.57
CA PHE A 382 -22.66 -8.82 17.59
C PHE A 382 -22.03 -7.59 18.25
N TYR A 383 -21.58 -6.60 17.46
CA TYR A 383 -21.05 -5.34 17.99
C TYR A 383 -22.07 -4.47 18.73
N LEU A 384 -23.37 -4.68 18.47
CA LEU A 384 -24.46 -4.09 19.26
C LEU A 384 -24.86 -4.93 20.49
N ASN A 385 -24.09 -5.96 20.83
CA ASN A 385 -24.36 -6.92 21.91
C ASN A 385 -25.64 -7.76 21.71
N ASP A 386 -26.15 -7.88 20.48
CA ASP A 386 -27.20 -8.82 20.12
C ASP A 386 -26.59 -10.15 19.63
N LEU A 387 -25.99 -10.89 20.57
CA LEU A 387 -25.37 -12.18 20.27
C LEU A 387 -26.38 -13.21 19.75
N GLY A 388 -27.60 -13.22 20.28
CA GLY A 388 -28.66 -14.13 19.83
C GLY A 388 -29.05 -13.88 18.37
N GLY A 389 -29.21 -12.62 17.99
CA GLY A 389 -29.45 -12.22 16.60
C GLY A 389 -28.24 -12.49 15.69
N ALA A 390 -27.02 -12.28 16.18
CA ALA A 390 -25.78 -12.59 15.47
C ALA A 390 -25.68 -14.08 15.13
N CYS A 391 -25.83 -14.94 16.14
CA CYS A 391 -25.80 -16.39 15.98
C CYS A 391 -26.87 -16.90 15.01
N LYS A 392 -28.08 -16.32 15.04
CA LYS A 392 -29.14 -16.66 14.08
C LYS A 392 -28.72 -16.35 12.65
N ASP A 393 -28.13 -15.19 12.44
CA ASP A 393 -27.71 -14.73 11.11
C ASP A 393 -26.48 -15.49 10.59
N TRP A 394 -25.48 -15.77 11.43
CA TRP A 394 -24.33 -16.59 11.06
C TRP A 394 -24.74 -18.03 10.72
N ASN A 395 -25.59 -18.65 11.53
CA ASN A 395 -26.14 -19.99 11.22
C ASN A 395 -26.88 -19.98 9.88
N LYS A 396 -27.68 -18.94 9.61
CA LYS A 396 -28.37 -18.84 8.32
C LYS A 396 -27.40 -18.68 7.16
N SER A 397 -26.36 -17.86 7.31
CA SER A 397 -25.33 -17.68 6.30
C SER A 397 -24.58 -18.98 6.00
N LEU A 398 -24.24 -19.76 7.03
CA LEU A 398 -23.59 -21.07 6.89
C LEU A 398 -24.49 -22.08 6.17
N GLU A 399 -25.77 -22.17 6.55
CA GLU A 399 -26.78 -23.02 5.91
C GLU A 399 -26.87 -22.75 4.40
N LEU A 400 -26.75 -21.49 4.00
CA LEU A 400 -26.81 -21.05 2.61
C LEU A 400 -25.45 -21.12 1.88
N GLY A 401 -24.40 -21.66 2.52
CA GLY A 401 -23.13 -21.99 1.88
C GLY A 401 -21.97 -21.02 2.15
N PHE A 402 -22.10 -20.07 3.07
CA PHE A 402 -21.00 -19.18 3.44
C PHE A 402 -20.14 -19.78 4.56
N GLY A 403 -19.13 -20.56 4.18
CA GLY A 403 -18.29 -21.34 5.10
C GLY A 403 -17.60 -20.55 6.21
N GLN A 404 -17.22 -19.29 5.96
CA GLN A 404 -16.56 -18.42 6.94
C GLN A 404 -17.43 -18.14 8.18
N ALA A 405 -18.75 -18.31 8.10
CA ALA A 405 -19.62 -18.19 9.26
C ALA A 405 -19.36 -19.28 10.31
N HIS A 406 -18.76 -20.42 9.94
CA HIS A 406 -18.50 -21.54 10.83
C HIS A 406 -17.62 -21.13 12.02
N ASP A 407 -16.53 -20.39 11.76
CA ASP A 407 -15.57 -20.01 12.80
C ASP A 407 -16.23 -19.12 13.86
N TYR A 408 -17.03 -18.14 13.43
CA TYR A 408 -17.80 -17.27 14.32
C TYR A 408 -18.83 -18.03 15.15
N ILE A 409 -19.50 -19.03 14.55
CA ILE A 409 -20.47 -19.86 15.28
C ILE A 409 -19.75 -20.65 16.38
N MET A 410 -18.62 -21.29 16.06
CA MET A 410 -17.87 -22.09 17.03
C MET A 410 -17.27 -21.26 18.15
N GLU A 411 -16.87 -20.03 17.88
CA GLU A 411 -16.24 -19.14 18.85
C GLU A 411 -17.27 -18.47 19.77
N TYR A 412 -18.42 -18.04 19.23
CA TYR A 412 -19.34 -17.14 19.93
C TYR A 412 -20.73 -17.74 20.21
N CYS A 413 -21.13 -18.81 19.55
CA CYS A 413 -22.47 -19.39 19.68
C CYS A 413 -22.43 -20.71 20.44
N GLU A 414 -23.25 -20.82 21.49
CA GLU A 414 -23.39 -22.02 22.32
C GLU A 414 -24.21 -23.14 21.67
#